data_AF-A0ABD1UR38-F1
#
_entry.id   AF-A0ABD1UR38-F1
#
_cell.length_a   1.000
_cell.length_b   1.000
_cell.length_c   1.000
_cell.angle_alpha   90.00
_cell.angle_beta   90.00
_cell.angle_gamma   90.00
#
_symmetry.space_group_name_H-M   'P 1'
#
loop_
_entity.id
_entity.type
_entity.pdbx_description
1 polymer ?
#
loop_
_entity_poly.entity_id
_entity_poly.type
_entity_poly.pdbx_seq_one_letter_code
_entity_poly.pdbx_strand_id
1 'polypeptide(L)'
;MTPPHPNHPPKTTFFSPAATESKGKASFGQANDQAAFNFLARSLYGTNSADSKLGSDGPKLVSKWVLFQLHPLLILRLPRPIEDGILHNFSLLAFLIKKDYQRLYDFFYQNSTPILDQAEKLGVSREEACHNLLFATCFNSFDGMKFFFPNMLKWVGRAGLKLHIKN
;
A
#
# COMPACT_ATOMS: atom_id res chain seq x y z
N MET A 1 -17.62 -40.96 -17.13
CA MET A 1 -17.33 -40.14 -15.93
C MET A 1 -15.88 -39.71 -15.99
N THR A 2 -15.63 -38.50 -16.48
CA THR A 2 -14.32 -37.84 -16.42
C THR A 2 -14.19 -37.17 -15.04
N PRO A 3 -13.02 -37.25 -14.38
CA PRO A 3 -12.82 -36.56 -13.11
C PRO A 3 -12.83 -35.04 -13.34
N PRO A 4 -13.32 -34.24 -12.36
CA PRO A 4 -13.33 -32.79 -12.48
C PRO A 4 -11.91 -32.24 -12.49
N HIS A 5 -11.63 -31.33 -13.42
CA HIS A 5 -10.40 -30.55 -13.48
C HIS A 5 -10.17 -29.79 -12.17
N PRO A 6 -8.93 -29.71 -11.65
CA PRO A 6 -8.62 -28.87 -10.51
C PRO A 6 -8.82 -27.39 -10.89
N ASN A 7 -9.61 -26.68 -10.08
CA ASN A 7 -9.79 -25.24 -10.18
C ASN A 7 -8.42 -24.55 -10.09
N HIS A 8 -7.98 -23.94 -11.20
CA HIS A 8 -6.83 -23.05 -11.18
C HIS A 8 -7.10 -21.89 -10.20
N PRO A 9 -6.15 -21.53 -9.32
CA PRO A 9 -6.25 -20.30 -8.55
C PRO A 9 -6.38 -19.12 -9.52
N PRO A 10 -7.20 -18.09 -9.21
CA PRO A 10 -7.37 -16.95 -10.09
C PRO A 10 -6.01 -16.33 -10.36
N LYS A 11 -5.66 -16.17 -11.64
CA LYS A 11 -4.41 -15.54 -12.08
C LYS A 11 -4.21 -14.25 -11.29
N THR A 12 -3.24 -14.24 -10.38
CA THR A 12 -2.87 -13.05 -9.62
C THR A 12 -2.14 -12.10 -10.59
N THR A 13 -2.90 -11.37 -11.41
CA THR A 13 -2.37 -10.27 -12.19
C THR A 13 -1.96 -9.17 -11.21
N PHE A 14 -0.66 -9.03 -10.99
CA PHE A 14 -0.08 -8.04 -10.10
C PHE A 14 -0.37 -6.61 -10.61
N PHE A 15 -0.41 -6.41 -11.94
CA PHE A 15 -0.80 -5.16 -12.56
C PHE A 15 -2.14 -5.31 -13.27
N SER A 16 -3.03 -4.33 -13.11
CA SER A 16 -4.27 -4.23 -13.91
C SER A 16 -3.93 -3.89 -15.37
N PRO A 17 -4.64 -4.46 -16.36
CA PRO A 17 -4.43 -4.17 -17.79
C PRO A 17 -4.56 -2.70 -18.19
N ALA A 18 -5.16 -1.86 -17.33
CA ALA A 18 -5.39 -0.44 -17.61
C ALA A 18 -4.12 0.44 -17.61
N ALA A 19 -2.92 -0.12 -17.36
CA ALA A 19 -1.66 0.63 -17.33
C ALA A 19 -1.04 0.91 -18.72
N THR A 20 -1.70 0.52 -19.81
CA THR A 20 -1.16 0.45 -21.18
C THR A 20 -2.34 0.74 -22.12
N GLU A 21 -2.38 1.72 -23.04
CA GLU A 21 -1.39 2.30 -23.94
C GLU A 21 -1.97 3.63 -24.49
N SER A 22 -1.27 4.76 -24.33
CA SER A 22 -1.57 5.90 -25.22
C SER A 22 -0.35 6.56 -25.84
N LYS A 23 0.89 6.29 -25.38
CA LYS A 23 2.10 6.99 -25.87
C LYS A 23 3.42 6.19 -25.82
N GLY A 24 3.38 4.85 -25.80
CA GLY A 24 4.60 4.01 -25.69
C GLY A 24 5.38 4.15 -24.37
N LYS A 25 4.76 4.75 -23.35
CA LYS A 25 5.31 4.93 -21.99
C LYS A 25 4.21 4.62 -20.98
N ALA A 26 4.59 3.96 -19.88
CA ALA A 26 3.70 3.68 -18.76
C ALA A 26 4.35 4.16 -17.45
N SER A 27 3.57 4.80 -16.59
CA SER A 27 4.04 5.23 -15.26
C SER A 27 3.97 4.05 -14.29
N PHE A 28 5.11 3.69 -13.70
CA PHE A 28 5.18 2.57 -12.76
C PHE A 28 4.53 2.89 -11.40
N GLY A 29 4.73 4.11 -10.88
CA GLY A 29 4.43 4.43 -9.47
C GLY A 29 2.98 4.17 -9.07
N GLN A 30 2.00 4.76 -9.77
CA GLN A 30 0.59 4.60 -9.40
C GLN A 30 0.10 3.15 -9.53
N ALA A 31 0.52 2.46 -10.60
CA ALA A 31 0.17 1.06 -10.81
C ALA A 31 0.81 0.16 -9.74
N ASN A 32 2.06 0.42 -9.38
CA ASN A 32 2.77 -0.24 -8.30
C ASN A 32 2.07 -0.05 -6.96
N ASP A 33 1.67 1.18 -6.64
CA ASP A 33 1.00 1.48 -5.37
C ASP A 33 -0.33 0.71 -5.26
N GLN A 34 -1.15 0.71 -6.31
CA GLN A 34 -2.38 -0.07 -6.30
C GLN A 34 -2.10 -1.58 -6.20
N ALA A 35 -1.13 -2.08 -6.96
CA ALA A 35 -0.72 -3.47 -6.94
C ALA A 35 -0.22 -3.92 -5.56
N ALA A 36 0.63 -3.11 -4.93
CA ALA A 36 1.23 -3.40 -3.63
C ALA A 36 0.17 -3.46 -2.52
N PHE A 37 -0.75 -2.48 -2.48
CA PHE A 37 -1.83 -2.50 -1.50
C PHE A 37 -2.75 -3.71 -1.69
N ASN A 38 -3.15 -4.01 -2.93
CA ASN A 38 -3.98 -5.17 -3.25
C ASN A 38 -3.28 -6.47 -2.90
N PHE A 39 -1.98 -6.57 -3.18
CA PHE A 39 -1.16 -7.73 -2.82
C PHE A 39 -1.14 -7.96 -1.32
N LEU A 40 -0.87 -6.92 -0.52
CA LEU A 40 -0.85 -7.02 0.95
C LEU A 40 -2.23 -7.40 1.50
N ALA A 41 -3.29 -6.77 0.99
CA ALA A 41 -4.67 -7.09 1.39
C ALA A 41 -5.01 -8.57 1.14
N ARG A 42 -4.68 -9.07 -0.05
CA ARG A 42 -5.00 -10.45 -0.46
C ARG A 42 -4.13 -11.47 0.26
N SER A 43 -2.85 -11.19 0.42
CA SER A 43 -1.90 -12.14 1.02
C SER A 43 -2.04 -12.24 2.53
N LEU A 44 -2.28 -11.11 3.22
CA LEU A 44 -2.34 -11.08 4.69
C LEU A 44 -3.74 -11.33 5.24
N TYR A 45 -4.79 -10.93 4.51
CA TYR A 45 -6.16 -10.93 5.04
C TYR A 45 -7.15 -11.69 4.14
N GLY A 46 -6.70 -12.28 3.03
CA GLY A 46 -7.57 -13.00 2.11
C GLY A 46 -8.64 -12.11 1.46
N THR A 47 -8.48 -10.79 1.47
CA THR A 47 -9.48 -9.83 0.96
C THR A 47 -8.93 -9.02 -0.21
N ASN A 48 -9.81 -8.54 -1.05
CA ASN A 48 -9.47 -7.63 -2.14
C ASN A 48 -10.09 -6.27 -1.86
N SER A 49 -9.28 -5.21 -1.84
CA SER A 49 -9.77 -3.87 -1.47
C SER A 49 -10.84 -3.35 -2.43
N ALA A 50 -10.80 -3.78 -3.69
CA ALA A 50 -11.80 -3.44 -4.71
C ALA A 50 -13.22 -3.93 -4.36
N ASP A 51 -13.33 -5.02 -3.60
CA ASP A 51 -14.60 -5.62 -3.20
C ASP A 51 -15.11 -5.06 -1.86
N SER A 52 -14.36 -4.12 -1.26
CA SER A 52 -14.68 -3.48 0.01
C SER A 52 -15.12 -2.02 -0.18
N LYS A 53 -15.64 -1.40 0.89
CA LYS A 53 -15.94 0.04 0.92
C LYS A 53 -14.71 0.94 0.68
N LEU A 54 -13.50 0.38 0.80
CA LEU A 54 -12.25 1.09 0.54
C LEU A 54 -11.97 1.26 -0.96
N GLY A 55 -12.45 0.33 -1.81
CA GLY A 55 -12.23 0.36 -3.25
C GLY A 55 -10.75 0.51 -3.64
N SER A 56 -10.49 1.43 -4.55
CA SER A 56 -9.13 1.83 -4.99
C SER A 56 -8.52 2.99 -4.18
N ASP A 57 -9.18 3.45 -3.12
CA ASP A 57 -8.69 4.61 -2.35
C ASP A 57 -7.51 4.27 -1.42
N GLY A 58 -7.32 2.98 -1.08
CA GLY A 58 -6.33 2.51 -0.10
C GLY A 58 -4.96 3.19 -0.22
N PRO A 59 -4.25 3.08 -1.36
CA PRO A 59 -2.95 3.71 -1.55
C PRO A 59 -2.92 5.22 -1.30
N LYS A 60 -3.99 5.93 -1.70
CA LYS A 60 -4.12 7.38 -1.55
C LYS A 60 -4.32 7.76 -0.09
N LEU A 61 -5.19 7.04 0.63
CA LEU A 61 -5.44 7.27 2.05
C LEU A 61 -4.17 6.99 2.87
N VAL A 62 -3.46 5.90 2.57
CA VAL A 62 -2.17 5.59 3.22
C VAL A 62 -1.16 6.69 2.96
N SER A 63 -0.94 7.08 1.69
CA SER A 63 0.03 8.13 1.36
C SER A 63 -0.28 9.46 2.06
N LYS A 64 -1.57 9.81 2.17
CA LYS A 64 -2.00 11.02 2.91
C LYS A 64 -1.75 10.88 4.41
N TRP A 65 -2.05 9.73 5.01
CA TRP A 65 -1.80 9.49 6.44
C TRP A 65 -0.31 9.49 6.76
N VAL A 66 0.52 8.86 5.92
CA VAL A 66 1.98 8.83 6.06
C VAL A 66 2.58 10.23 5.94
N LEU A 67 2.06 11.08 5.04
CA LEU A 67 2.45 12.49 5.00
C LEU A 67 2.24 13.16 6.36
N PHE A 68 1.12 12.90 7.03
CA PHE A 68 0.87 13.43 8.38
C PHE A 68 1.81 12.87 9.46
N GLN A 69 2.39 11.68 9.26
CA GLN A 69 3.39 11.12 10.18
C GLN A 69 4.81 11.64 9.90
N LEU A 70 5.15 11.83 8.63
CA LEU A 70 6.50 12.10 8.18
C LEU A 70 6.72 13.53 7.67
N HIS A 71 5.73 14.43 7.76
CA HIS A 71 5.84 15.78 7.22
C HIS A 71 7.12 16.54 7.64
N PRO A 72 7.68 16.40 8.87
CA PRO A 72 8.91 17.11 9.21
C PRO A 72 10.16 16.60 8.47
N LEU A 73 10.10 15.40 7.89
CA LEU A 73 11.21 14.71 7.22
C LEU A 73 11.09 14.73 5.70
N LEU A 74 9.89 15.02 5.16
CA LEU A 74 9.61 14.90 3.74
C LEU A 74 9.87 16.22 3.01
N ILE A 75 10.67 16.14 1.94
CA ILE A 75 10.87 17.25 1.02
C ILE A 75 9.93 17.08 -0.19
N LEU A 76 8.86 17.86 -0.24
CA LEU A 76 7.86 17.85 -1.32
C LEU A 76 8.22 18.76 -2.50
N ARG A 77 9.30 19.55 -2.38
CA ARG A 77 9.80 20.48 -3.41
C ARG A 77 8.79 21.60 -3.74
N LEU A 78 8.13 22.10 -2.70
CA LEU A 78 7.31 23.31 -2.76
C LEU A 78 8.21 24.55 -2.61
N PRO A 79 7.69 25.78 -2.87
CA PRO A 79 8.40 26.98 -2.50
C PRO A 79 8.76 26.98 -1.01
N ARG A 80 10.04 27.22 -0.67
CA ARG A 80 10.56 27.11 0.71
C ARG A 80 9.69 27.75 1.80
N PRO A 81 9.16 28.98 1.64
CA PRO A 81 8.32 29.58 2.68
C PRO A 81 7.05 28.76 3.00
N ILE A 82 6.48 28.09 2.00
CA ILE A 82 5.29 27.23 2.16
C ILE A 82 5.70 25.91 2.81
N GLU A 83 6.78 25.31 2.31
CA GLU A 83 7.27 24.01 2.80
C GLU A 83 7.70 24.10 4.28
N ASP A 84 8.53 25.09 4.60
CA ASP A 84 9.02 25.28 5.98
C ASP A 84 7.90 25.73 6.91
N GLY A 85 7.05 26.66 6.47
CA GLY A 85 5.96 27.20 7.29
C GLY A 85 4.92 26.16 7.68
N ILE A 86 4.60 25.20 6.79
CA ILE A 86 3.52 24.23 7.00
C ILE A 86 4.03 22.86 7.42
N LEU A 87 5.15 22.38 6.85
CA LEU A 87 5.59 21.00 7.01
C LEU A 87 6.76 20.84 7.99
N HIS A 88 7.63 21.84 8.16
CA HIS A 88 8.85 21.66 8.95
C HIS A 88 8.82 22.32 10.34
N ASN A 89 7.88 23.24 10.59
CA ASN A 89 7.83 23.99 11.86
C ASN A 89 6.73 23.56 12.83
N PHE A 90 5.59 23.04 12.34
CA PHE A 90 4.44 22.70 13.18
C PHE A 90 3.92 21.30 12.85
N SER A 91 3.46 20.57 13.86
CA SER A 91 2.74 19.31 13.64
C SER A 91 1.46 19.55 12.87
N LEU A 92 1.22 18.76 11.83
CA LEU A 92 -0.05 18.81 11.11
C LEU A 92 -1.21 18.41 12.03
N LEU A 93 -2.33 19.12 11.93
CA LEU A 93 -3.48 18.93 12.80
C LEU A 93 -4.13 17.56 12.58
N ALA A 94 -4.00 16.64 13.55
CA ALA A 94 -4.42 15.24 13.43
C ALA A 94 -5.91 15.05 13.10
N PHE A 95 -6.79 16.00 13.44
CA PHE A 95 -8.21 15.89 13.10
C PHE A 95 -8.48 15.93 11.59
N LEU A 96 -7.56 16.50 10.78
CA LEU A 96 -7.68 16.56 9.32
C LEU A 96 -7.49 15.19 8.64
N ILE A 97 -6.84 14.24 9.32
CA ILE A 97 -6.62 12.88 8.82
C ILE A 97 -7.57 11.84 9.45
N LYS A 98 -8.29 12.20 10.53
CA LYS A 98 -9.14 11.28 11.30
C LYS A 98 -10.11 10.47 10.45
N LYS A 99 -10.85 11.12 9.53
CA LYS A 99 -11.84 10.43 8.68
C LYS A 99 -11.19 9.42 7.72
N ASP A 100 -10.06 9.79 7.14
CA ASP A 100 -9.33 8.92 6.20
C ASP A 100 -8.68 7.73 6.94
N TYR A 101 -8.12 7.99 8.12
CA TYR A 101 -7.60 6.93 8.99
C TYR A 101 -8.71 5.98 9.44
N GLN A 102 -9.90 6.48 9.77
CA GLN A 102 -11.03 5.64 10.14
C GLN A 102 -11.45 4.70 9.01
N ARG A 103 -11.47 5.18 7.75
CA ARG A 103 -11.76 4.32 6.59
C ARG A 103 -10.76 3.17 6.45
N LEU A 104 -9.48 3.44 6.72
CA LEU A 104 -8.45 2.39 6.75
C LEU A 104 -8.71 1.44 7.92
N TYR A 105 -8.91 1.96 9.13
CA TYR A 105 -9.19 1.16 10.32
C TYR A 105 -10.37 0.21 10.13
N ASP A 106 -11.50 0.73 9.62
CA ASP A 106 -12.70 -0.07 9.37
C ASP A 106 -12.43 -1.21 8.37
N PHE A 107 -11.60 -0.97 7.35
CA PHE A 107 -11.18 -2.00 6.41
C PHE A 107 -10.38 -3.10 7.10
N PHE A 108 -9.37 -2.76 7.90
CA PHE A 108 -8.58 -3.78 8.63
C PHE A 108 -9.44 -4.52 9.65
N TYR A 109 -10.26 -3.80 10.42
CA TYR A 109 -11.11 -4.37 11.46
C TYR A 109 -12.09 -5.42 10.88
N GLN A 110 -12.70 -5.13 9.73
CA GLN A 110 -13.66 -6.03 9.08
C GLN A 110 -13.01 -7.24 8.40
N ASN A 111 -11.76 -7.12 7.95
CA ASN A 111 -11.14 -8.15 7.10
C ASN A 111 -10.04 -8.97 7.81
N SER A 112 -9.61 -8.59 9.02
CA SER A 112 -8.52 -9.26 9.74
C SER A 112 -8.98 -10.07 10.95
N THR A 113 -10.27 -10.44 11.05
CA THR A 113 -10.86 -11.14 12.20
C THR A 113 -10.01 -12.31 12.73
N PRO A 114 -9.50 -13.25 11.91
CA PRO A 114 -8.70 -14.36 12.44
C PRO A 114 -7.42 -13.92 13.16
N ILE A 115 -6.80 -12.84 12.69
CA ILE A 115 -5.58 -12.27 13.28
C ILE A 115 -5.93 -11.52 14.57
N LEU A 116 -7.04 -10.78 14.55
CA LEU A 116 -7.54 -10.06 15.73
C LEU A 116 -7.96 -11.01 16.85
N ASP A 117 -8.65 -12.10 16.53
CA ASP A 117 -9.03 -13.15 17.49
C ASP A 117 -7.79 -13.78 18.12
N GLN A 118 -6.72 -13.95 17.34
CA GLN A 118 -5.45 -14.44 17.86
C GLN A 118 -4.75 -13.42 18.77
N ALA A 119 -4.82 -12.13 18.43
CA ALA A 119 -4.25 -11.07 19.26
C ALA A 119 -4.91 -11.01 20.64
N GLU A 120 -6.23 -11.19 20.72
CA GLU A 120 -6.95 -11.25 22.00
C GLU A 120 -6.51 -12.42 22.87
N LYS A 121 -6.26 -13.59 22.28
CA LYS A 121 -5.69 -14.74 23.01
C LYS A 121 -4.29 -14.48 23.55
N LEU A 122 -3.55 -13.57 22.92
CA LEU A 122 -2.23 -13.12 23.37
C LEU A 122 -2.32 -11.97 24.38
N GLY A 123 -3.52 -11.55 24.79
CA GLY A 123 -3.74 -10.48 25.76
C GLY A 123 -3.69 -9.07 25.18
N VAL A 124 -3.73 -8.91 23.85
CA VAL A 124 -3.79 -7.61 23.17
C VAL A 124 -5.24 -7.28 22.84
N SER A 125 -5.70 -6.08 23.17
CA SER A 125 -7.07 -5.68 22.82
C SER A 125 -7.27 -5.67 21.31
N ARG A 126 -8.48 -6.01 20.83
CA ARG A 126 -8.79 -6.03 19.39
C ARG A 126 -8.54 -4.67 18.72
N GLU A 127 -8.82 -3.57 19.42
CA GLU A 127 -8.61 -2.20 18.92
C GLU A 127 -7.12 -1.90 18.75
N GLU A 128 -6.32 -2.17 19.77
CA GLU A 128 -4.86 -2.01 19.74
C GLU A 128 -4.23 -2.89 18.65
N ALA A 129 -4.67 -4.15 18.54
CA ALA A 129 -4.21 -5.07 17.51
C ALA A 129 -4.53 -4.53 16.11
N CYS A 130 -5.73 -3.98 15.90
CA CYS A 130 -6.14 -3.42 14.61
C CYS A 130 -5.29 -2.19 14.22
N HIS A 131 -5.01 -1.29 15.16
CA HIS A 131 -4.11 -0.16 14.91
C HIS A 131 -2.69 -0.61 14.56
N ASN A 132 -2.16 -1.63 15.25
CA ASN A 132 -0.84 -2.20 14.96
C ASN A 132 -0.80 -2.91 13.60
N LEU A 133 -1.85 -3.65 13.22
CA LEU A 133 -1.94 -4.27 11.89
C LEU A 133 -2.01 -3.23 10.78
N LEU A 134 -2.80 -2.17 10.96
CA LEU A 134 -2.85 -1.05 10.01
C LEU A 134 -1.45 -0.44 9.87
N PHE A 135 -0.75 -0.17 10.99
CA PHE A 135 0.59 0.41 10.95
C PHE A 135 1.59 -0.53 10.26
N ALA A 136 1.63 -1.81 10.63
CA ALA A 136 2.55 -2.79 10.05
C ALA A 136 2.33 -2.97 8.53
N THR A 137 1.07 -2.96 8.08
CA THR A 137 0.75 -3.15 6.67
C THR A 137 0.92 -1.87 5.86
N CYS A 138 0.44 -0.74 6.36
CA CYS A 138 0.46 0.53 5.62
C CYS A 138 1.84 1.22 5.70
N PHE A 139 2.39 1.35 6.90
CA PHE A 139 3.63 2.10 7.11
C PHE A 139 4.86 1.21 6.88
N ASN A 140 4.95 0.05 7.54
CA ASN A 140 6.17 -0.77 7.42
C ASN A 140 6.26 -1.46 6.06
N SER A 141 5.15 -2.02 5.57
CA SER A 141 5.15 -2.88 4.38
C SER A 141 4.86 -2.09 3.10
N PHE A 142 3.71 -1.43 3.03
CA PHE A 142 3.27 -0.72 1.82
C PHE A 142 4.22 0.43 1.45
N ASP A 143 4.61 1.31 2.38
CA ASP A 143 5.58 2.36 2.06
C ASP A 143 6.95 1.77 1.70
N GLY A 144 7.36 0.69 2.37
CA GLY A 144 8.56 -0.06 2.00
C GLY A 144 8.53 -0.50 0.54
N MET A 145 7.44 -1.11 0.09
CA MET A 145 7.24 -1.52 -1.31
C MET A 145 7.15 -0.32 -2.26
N LYS A 146 6.47 0.75 -1.86
CA LYS A 146 6.32 2.01 -2.61
C LYS A 146 7.67 2.64 -2.95
N PHE A 147 8.65 2.57 -2.04
CA PHE A 147 10.00 3.08 -2.29
C PHE A 147 10.94 2.04 -2.90
N PHE A 148 10.88 0.79 -2.44
CA PHE A 148 11.82 -0.25 -2.84
C PHE A 148 11.60 -0.70 -4.28
N PHE A 149 10.35 -0.98 -4.70
CA PHE A 149 10.09 -1.55 -6.04
C PHE A 149 10.47 -0.61 -7.19
N PRO A 150 10.15 0.69 -7.17
CA PRO A 150 10.62 1.61 -8.21
C PRO A 150 12.16 1.71 -8.24
N ASN A 151 12.82 1.69 -7.08
CA ASN A 151 14.28 1.75 -7.01
C ASN A 151 14.94 0.47 -7.54
N MET A 152 14.40 -0.70 -7.18
CA MET A 152 14.83 -1.98 -7.71
C MET A 152 14.68 -1.99 -9.24
N LEU A 153 13.51 -1.62 -9.76
CA LEU A 153 13.26 -1.57 -11.20
C LEU A 153 14.21 -0.60 -11.92
N LYS A 154 14.47 0.57 -11.33
CA LYS A 154 15.45 1.54 -11.84
C LYS A 154 16.85 0.94 -11.97
N TRP A 155 17.32 0.22 -10.95
CA TRP A 155 18.67 -0.35 -10.95
C TRP A 155 18.80 -1.56 -11.89
N VAL A 156 17.82 -2.46 -11.89
CA VAL A 156 17.77 -3.60 -12.84
C VAL A 156 17.71 -3.08 -14.27
N GLY A 157 16.86 -2.09 -14.56
CA GLY A 157 16.78 -1.48 -15.89
C GLY A 157 18.08 -0.82 -16.34
N ARG A 158 18.86 -0.25 -15.41
CA ARG A 158 20.17 0.38 -15.69
C ARG A 158 21.31 -0.62 -15.84
N ALA A 159 21.21 -1.83 -15.30
CA ALA A 159 22.28 -2.83 -15.38
C ALA A 159 22.56 -3.28 -16.83
N GLY A 160 21.63 -3.04 -17.75
CA GLY A 160 21.83 -3.19 -19.20
C GLY A 160 21.84 -4.65 -19.67
N LEU A 161 22.03 -4.84 -20.98
CA LEU A 161 21.90 -6.16 -21.64
C LEU A 161 22.83 -7.24 -21.05
N LYS A 162 23.99 -6.87 -20.49
CA LYS A 162 24.95 -7.84 -19.93
C LYS A 162 24.41 -8.61 -18.73
N LEU A 163 23.43 -8.05 -18.00
CA LEU A 163 22.74 -8.76 -16.91
C LEU A 163 21.58 -9.63 -17.43
N HIS A 164 21.00 -9.26 -18.59
CA HIS A 164 19.77 -9.86 -19.10
C HIS A 164 20.00 -10.94 -20.16
N ILE A 165 21.20 -11.02 -20.74
CA ILE A 165 21.60 -12.11 -21.61
C ILE A 165 22.40 -13.13 -20.80
N LYS A 166 22.01 -14.39 -20.88
CA LYS A 166 22.74 -15.53 -20.32
C LYS A 166 24.06 -15.68 -21.08
N ASN A 167 25.18 -15.87 -20.35
CA ASN A 167 26.43 -16.35 -20.95
C ASN A 167 26.22 -17.72 -21.60
#